data_AF-A0A8T1VGM9-F1
#
_entry.id   AF-A0A8T1VGM9-F1
#
_cell.length_a   1.000
_cell.length_b   1.000
_cell.length_c   1.000
_cell.angle_alpha   90.00
_cell.angle_beta   90.00
_cell.angle_gamma   90.00
#
_symmetry.space_group_name_H-M   'P 1'
#
loop_
_entity.id
_entity.type
_entity.pdbx_description
1 polymer ?
#
loop_
_entity_poly.entity_id
_entity_poly.type
_entity_poly.pdbx_seq_one_letter_code
_entity_poly.pdbx_strand_id
1 'polypeptide(L)'
;MDFNTTAARVPEFPLQQLREAAETRDESKALKALRKRRIRSELAHSTTAHKVPSGPDQTKCNVFTCVETAVHYQMPRVVIAMYRFNPADVRLATWFAYRDPKQGSHQILRHR
;
A
#
# COMPACT_ATOMS: atom_id res chain seq x y z
N MET A 1 -35.53 5.99 22.49
CA MET A 1 -35.29 5.06 21.36
C MET A 1 -34.05 5.59 20.67
N ASP A 2 -32.89 5.08 21.09
CA ASP A 2 -31.62 5.68 20.73
C ASP A 2 -31.06 4.98 19.49
N PHE A 3 -31.14 5.65 18.34
CA PHE A 3 -30.52 5.21 17.11
C PHE A 3 -29.01 5.43 17.17
N ASN A 4 -28.31 4.63 17.97
CA ASN A 4 -26.85 4.52 17.88
C ASN A 4 -26.50 3.67 16.66
N THR A 5 -26.67 4.24 15.47
CA THR A 5 -26.01 3.73 14.27
C THR A 5 -24.56 4.18 14.34
N THR A 6 -23.70 3.33 14.91
CA THR A 6 -22.26 3.40 14.70
C THR A 6 -22.00 3.23 13.21
N ALA A 7 -22.03 4.34 12.47
CA ALA A 7 -21.49 4.40 11.13
C ALA A 7 -20.03 3.94 11.24
N ALA A 8 -19.78 2.68 10.86
CA ALA A 8 -18.45 2.10 10.86
C ALA A 8 -17.55 3.08 10.10
N ARG A 9 -16.64 3.75 10.83
CA ARG A 9 -15.74 4.76 10.28
C ARG A 9 -15.10 4.18 9.02
N VAL A 10 -15.59 4.65 7.88
CA VAL A 10 -15.11 4.24 6.57
C VAL A 10 -13.66 4.71 6.52
N PRO A 11 -12.67 3.81 6.41
CA PRO A 11 -11.25 4.19 6.50
C PRO A 11 -10.96 5.28 5.48
N GLU A 12 -10.50 6.44 5.89
CA GLU A 12 -10.42 7.61 5.00
C GLU A 12 -9.44 7.37 3.83
N PHE A 13 -8.48 6.43 4.01
CA PHE A 13 -7.41 6.12 3.07
C PHE A 13 -7.33 4.61 2.76
N PRO A 14 -8.07 4.10 1.77
CA PRO A 14 -8.07 2.70 1.34
C PRO A 14 -6.69 2.10 1.04
N LEU A 15 -5.80 2.81 0.34
CA LEU A 15 -4.47 2.27 0.05
C LEU A 15 -3.57 2.20 1.29
N GLN A 16 -3.77 3.08 2.27
CA GLN A 16 -3.08 2.99 3.54
C GLN A 16 -3.36 1.65 4.23
N GLN A 17 -4.59 1.15 4.15
CA GLN A 17 -4.93 -0.17 4.69
C GLN A 17 -4.20 -1.32 4.00
N LEU A 18 -3.96 -1.20 2.70
CA LEU A 18 -3.21 -2.20 1.93
C LEU A 18 -1.74 -2.18 2.35
N ARG A 19 -1.15 -0.98 2.48
CA ARG A 19 0.21 -0.80 2.96
C ARG A 19 0.40 -1.35 4.37
N GLU A 20 -0.45 -0.95 5.32
CA GLU A 20 -0.42 -1.44 6.71
C GLU A 20 -0.56 -2.97 6.75
N ALA A 21 -1.42 -3.56 5.93
CA ALA A 21 -1.54 -5.01 5.84
C ALA A 21 -0.24 -5.67 5.33
N ALA A 22 0.44 -5.06 4.35
CA ALA A 22 1.74 -5.54 3.87
C ALA A 22 2.86 -5.36 4.93
N GLU A 23 2.82 -4.28 5.72
CA GLU A 23 3.76 -4.04 6.83
C GLU A 23 3.70 -5.11 7.92
N THR A 24 2.58 -5.84 8.05
CA THR A 24 2.48 -7.00 8.96
C THR A 24 3.32 -8.21 8.53
N ARG A 25 3.95 -8.17 7.35
CA ARG A 25 4.73 -9.28 6.76
C ARG A 25 3.93 -10.57 6.54
N ASP A 26 2.61 -10.47 6.57
CA ASP A 26 1.69 -11.56 6.28
C ASP A 26 1.07 -11.34 4.89
N GLU A 27 1.61 -12.05 3.90
CA GLU A 27 1.16 -11.94 2.50
C GLU A 27 -0.34 -12.26 2.36
N SER A 28 -0.89 -13.14 3.19
CA SER A 28 -2.31 -13.49 3.18
C SER A 28 -3.19 -12.32 3.63
N LYS A 29 -2.76 -11.55 4.63
CA LYS A 29 -3.47 -10.34 5.07
C LYS A 29 -3.49 -9.27 3.98
N ALA A 30 -2.35 -9.03 3.32
CA ALA A 30 -2.28 -8.09 2.21
C ALA A 30 -3.18 -8.52 1.03
N LEU A 31 -3.18 -9.81 0.68
CA LEU A 31 -4.08 -10.37 -0.33
C LEU A 31 -5.56 -10.25 0.08
N LYS A 32 -5.89 -10.43 1.37
CA LYS A 32 -7.25 -10.22 1.89
C LYS A 32 -7.66 -8.74 1.79
N ALA A 33 -6.75 -7.80 2.04
CA ALA A 33 -7.01 -6.37 1.84
C ALA A 33 -7.36 -6.09 0.36
N LEU A 34 -6.60 -6.65 -0.59
CA LEU A 34 -6.88 -6.53 -2.03
C LEU A 34 -8.23 -7.09 -2.48
N ARG A 35 -8.90 -7.93 -1.68
CA ARG A 35 -10.27 -8.39 -2.01
C ARG A 35 -11.31 -7.28 -1.83
N LYS A 36 -11.03 -6.28 -0.97
CA LYS A 36 -11.96 -5.17 -0.69
C LYS A 36 -12.17 -4.32 -1.93
N ARG A 37 -13.42 -4.18 -2.38
CA ARG A 37 -13.78 -3.42 -3.60
C ARG A 37 -13.22 -2.00 -3.61
N ARG A 38 -13.29 -1.31 -2.47
CA ARG A 38 -12.82 0.09 -2.35
C ARG A 38 -11.30 0.22 -2.54
N ILE A 39 -10.51 -0.71 -2.01
CA ILE A 39 -9.06 -0.76 -2.22
C ILE A 39 -8.75 -1.00 -3.69
N ARG A 40 -9.42 -1.96 -4.33
CA ARG A 40 -9.25 -2.22 -5.77
C ARG A 40 -9.61 -1.01 -6.63
N SER A 41 -10.73 -0.35 -6.30
CA SER A 41 -11.17 0.85 -7.00
C SER A 41 -10.17 1.98 -6.85
N GLU A 42 -9.64 2.22 -5.64
CA GLU A 42 -8.63 3.26 -5.43
C GLU A 42 -7.32 2.90 -6.12
N LEU A 43 -6.89 1.65 -6.03
CA LEU A 43 -5.67 1.16 -6.69
C LEU A 43 -5.72 1.34 -8.21
N ALA A 44 -6.85 1.03 -8.83
CA ALA A 44 -7.04 1.14 -10.28
C ALA A 44 -6.96 2.60 -10.79
N HIS A 45 -7.30 3.58 -9.95
CA HIS A 45 -7.23 5.01 -10.30
C HIS A 45 -6.05 5.71 -9.61
N SER A 46 -5.24 4.97 -8.85
CA SER A 46 -4.11 5.54 -8.11
C SER A 46 -2.99 5.85 -9.09
N THR A 47 -2.72 7.14 -9.27
CA THR A 47 -1.57 7.62 -10.03
C THR A 47 -0.49 8.11 -9.08
N THR A 48 0.67 8.43 -9.63
CA THR A 48 1.76 9.13 -8.92
C THR A 48 1.32 10.47 -8.30
N ALA A 49 0.24 11.07 -8.80
CA ALA A 49 -0.25 12.39 -8.39
C ALA A 49 -1.35 12.38 -7.31
N HIS A 50 -1.97 11.23 -6.99
CA HIS A 50 -3.20 11.25 -6.19
C HIS A 50 -3.02 11.10 -4.68
N LYS A 51 -2.74 12.24 -4.05
CA LYS A 51 -3.58 13.03 -3.12
C LYS A 51 -2.65 14.09 -2.53
N VAL A 52 -3.00 15.36 -2.70
CA VAL A 52 -2.27 16.47 -2.06
C VAL A 52 -2.44 16.29 -0.55
N PRO A 53 -1.38 16.16 0.26
CA PRO A 53 -1.51 16.07 1.71
C PRO A 53 -1.90 17.47 2.16
N SER A 54 -2.96 17.58 2.95
CA SER A 54 -3.36 18.85 3.53
C SER A 54 -2.53 19.20 4.78
N GLY A 55 -1.50 18.41 5.12
CA GLY A 55 -0.64 18.63 6.27
C GLY A 55 0.69 17.87 6.24
N PRO A 56 1.68 18.31 7.03
CA PRO A 56 3.06 17.79 7.04
C PRO A 56 3.20 16.33 7.50
N ASP A 57 2.20 15.78 8.20
CA ASP A 57 2.27 14.44 8.80
C ASP A 57 1.59 13.33 7.98
N GLN A 58 0.91 13.67 6.88
CA GLN A 58 0.23 12.69 6.04
C GLN A 58 1.19 12.13 4.99
N THR A 59 1.79 10.97 5.30
CA THR A 59 2.51 10.19 4.29
C THR A 59 1.54 9.76 3.19
N LYS A 60 1.70 10.31 1.99
CA LYS A 60 0.88 9.97 0.81
C LYS A 60 0.95 8.46 0.58
N CYS A 61 -0.17 7.76 0.76
CA CYS A 61 -0.26 6.36 0.38
C CYS A 61 -0.88 6.22 -1.01
N ASN A 62 -0.09 5.73 -1.95
CA ASN A 62 -0.46 5.50 -3.35
C ASN A 62 0.06 4.13 -3.82
N VAL A 63 -0.18 3.80 -5.09
CA VAL A 63 0.31 2.57 -5.72
C VAL A 63 1.82 2.38 -5.56
N PHE A 64 2.63 3.45 -5.63
CA PHE A 64 4.08 3.36 -5.44
C PHE A 64 4.43 2.88 -4.04
N THR A 65 3.91 3.55 -3.00
CA THR A 65 4.21 3.15 -1.62
C THR A 65 3.74 1.73 -1.30
N CYS A 66 2.61 1.30 -1.87
CA CYS A 66 2.10 -0.06 -1.68
C CYS A 66 2.99 -1.09 -2.38
N VAL A 67 3.44 -0.82 -3.61
CA VAL A 67 4.32 -1.72 -4.36
C VAL A 67 5.70 -1.78 -3.72
N GLU A 68 6.26 -0.64 -3.33
CA GLU A 68 7.55 -0.56 -2.63
C GLU A 68 7.52 -1.38 -1.34
N THR A 69 6.46 -1.23 -0.54
CA THR A 69 6.26 -2.02 0.68
C THR A 69 6.19 -3.53 0.37
N ALA A 70 5.43 -3.92 -0.64
CA ALA A 70 5.29 -5.33 -1.02
C ALA A 70 6.60 -5.93 -1.57
N VAL A 71 7.38 -5.16 -2.34
CA VAL A 71 8.71 -5.58 -2.81
C VAL A 71 9.69 -5.70 -1.63
N HIS A 72 9.71 -4.71 -0.74
CA HIS A 72 10.58 -4.69 0.43
C HIS A 72 10.36 -5.91 1.36
N TYR A 73 9.10 -6.29 1.56
CA TYR A 73 8.74 -7.47 2.35
C TYR A 73 8.64 -8.77 1.53
N GLN A 74 9.16 -8.80 0.31
CA GLN A 74 9.22 -9.99 -0.55
C GLN A 74 7.85 -10.67 -0.74
N MET A 75 6.84 -9.87 -1.10
CA MET A 75 5.45 -10.32 -1.33
C MET A 75 5.10 -10.31 -2.83
N PRO A 76 5.71 -11.17 -3.67
CA PRO A 76 5.51 -11.14 -5.11
C PRO A 76 4.06 -11.39 -5.52
N ARG A 77 3.29 -12.17 -4.75
CA ARG A 77 1.87 -12.44 -5.10
C ARG A 77 1.01 -11.20 -4.89
N VAL A 78 1.34 -10.37 -3.91
CA VAL A 78 0.67 -9.08 -3.69
C VAL A 78 0.98 -8.14 -4.85
N VAL A 79 2.24 -8.04 -5.28
CA VAL A 79 2.63 -7.22 -6.45
C VAL A 79 1.89 -7.67 -7.71
N ILE A 80 1.86 -8.98 -7.98
CA ILE A 80 1.11 -9.55 -9.13
C ILE A 80 -0.39 -9.26 -9.01
N ALA A 81 -0.96 -9.35 -7.81
CA ALA A 81 -2.37 -9.05 -7.60
C ALA A 81 -2.66 -7.56 -7.83
N MET A 82 -1.77 -6.66 -7.42
CA MET A 82 -1.87 -5.23 -7.68
C MET A 82 -1.77 -4.92 -9.18
N TYR A 83 -0.85 -5.59 -9.89
CA TYR A 83 -0.64 -5.43 -11.33
C TYR A 83 -1.93 -5.67 -12.15
N ARG A 84 -2.82 -6.55 -11.68
CA ARG A 84 -4.13 -6.80 -12.33
C ARG A 84 -5.06 -5.58 -12.31
N PHE A 85 -4.87 -4.66 -11.38
CA PHE A 85 -5.73 -3.47 -11.22
C PHE A 85 -5.10 -2.21 -11.78
N ASN A 86 -3.78 -2.08 -11.69
CA ASN A 86 -3.05 -0.94 -12.25
C ASN A 86 -1.71 -1.39 -12.86
N PRO A 87 -1.71 -1.94 -14.09
CA PRO A 87 -0.52 -2.56 -14.65
C PRO A 87 0.59 -1.55 -14.97
N ALA A 88 0.23 -0.35 -15.42
CA ALA A 88 1.19 0.67 -15.83
C ALA A 88 1.98 1.21 -14.63
N ASP A 89 1.29 1.71 -13.61
CA ASP A 89 1.94 2.27 -12.43
C ASP A 89 2.60 1.19 -11.58
N VAL A 90 2.04 -0.03 -11.48
CA VAL A 90 2.67 -1.12 -10.72
C VAL A 90 4.00 -1.52 -11.35
N ARG A 91 4.09 -1.67 -12.69
CA ARG A 91 5.38 -1.96 -13.35
C ARG A 91 6.40 -0.88 -13.07
N LEU A 92 6.00 0.38 -13.20
CA LEU A 92 6.87 1.52 -12.97
C LEU A 92 7.37 1.54 -11.52
N ALA A 93 6.45 1.41 -10.55
CA ALA A 93 6.76 1.35 -9.14
C ALA A 93 7.67 0.15 -8.78
N THR A 94 7.42 -1.03 -9.35
CA THR A 94 8.28 -2.20 -9.16
C THR A 94 9.69 -1.94 -9.66
N TRP A 95 9.83 -1.33 -10.85
CA TRP A 95 11.15 -0.99 -11.38
C TRP A 95 11.89 0.01 -10.48
N PHE A 96 11.22 1.06 -10.00
CA PHE A 96 11.82 2.01 -9.05
C PHE A 96 12.21 1.34 -7.72
N ALA A 97 11.37 0.45 -7.20
CA ALA A 97 11.65 -0.28 -5.97
C ALA A 97 12.89 -1.17 -6.10
N TYR A 98 13.19 -1.74 -7.27
CA TYR A 98 14.45 -2.49 -7.46
C TYR A 98 15.66 -1.62 -7.76
N ARG A 99 15.46 -0.37 -8.21
CA ARG A 99 16.55 0.51 -8.62
C ARG A 99 17.10 1.36 -7.49
N ASP A 100 16.34 1.64 -6.44
CA ASP A 100 16.81 2.50 -5.34
C ASP A 100 17.84 1.75 -4.45
N PRO A 101 19.14 2.13 -4.48
CA PRO A 101 20.18 1.43 -3.75
C PRO A 101 20.15 1.70 -2.24
N LYS A 102 19.27 2.58 -1.73
CA LYS A 102 19.13 2.86 -0.29
C LYS A 102 18.49 1.72 0.51
N GLN A 103 18.07 0.65 -0.14
CA GLN A 103 17.33 -0.46 0.50
C GLN A 103 18.21 -1.46 1.28
N GLY A 104 19.54 -1.31 1.26
CA GLY A 104 20.46 -2.13 2.07
C GLY A 104 20.76 -1.60 3.48
N SER A 105 20.36 -0.37 3.82
CA SER A 105 20.91 0.34 5.00
C SER A 105 20.04 0.26 6.26
N HIS A 106 18.82 -0.24 6.19
CA HIS A 106 17.89 -0.28 7.35
C HIS A 106 17.83 -1.63 8.08
N GLN A 107 18.78 -2.54 7.85
CA GLN A 107 18.90 -3.79 8.63
C GLN A 107 20.24 -3.98 9.37
N ILE A 108 21.19 -3.04 9.29
CA ILE A 108 22.43 -3.14 10.06
C ILE A 108 22.42 -2.07 11.18
N LEU A 109 21.56 -2.24 12.18
CA LEU A 109 21.69 -1.56 13.49
C LEU A 109 20.77 -2.18 14.56
N ARG A 110 20.63 -3.51 14.55
CA ARG A 110 20.13 -4.27 15.70
C ARG A 110 20.95 -5.53 15.86
N HIS A 111 22.16 -5.37 16.39
CA HIS A 111 22.87 -6.35 17.23
C HIS A 111 24.22 -5.74 17.63
N ARG A 112 24.21 -4.99 18.72
CA ARG A 112 25.26 -4.98 19.74
C ARG A 112 24.58 -4.75 21.08
#